data_AF-A0AAQ3N1S4-F1
#
_entry.id   AF-A0AAQ3N1S4-F1
#
_cell.length_a   1.000
_cell.length_b   1.000
_cell.length_c   1.000
_cell.angle_alpha   90.00
_cell.angle_beta   90.00
_cell.angle_gamma   90.00
#
_symmetry.space_group_name_H-M   'P 1'
#
loop_
_entity.id
_entity.type
_entity.pdbx_description
1 polymer ?
#
loop_
_entity_poly.entity_id
_entity_poly.type
_entity_poly.pdbx_seq_one_letter_code
_entity_poly.pdbx_strand_id
1 'polypeptide(L)'
;MALSAVRQRRSEASDPSPSQSYTKLDKPQQSEEKDGKGLGWLFPFLALGFLRYMSATSNIIHDCDEVFNYWEPLHYLLYKTGFQTWEYSSQYALRSYLYLLFHEIVGRPASWLFSEDKVRVFYAVRFLLGLLSVLTDTVLVVALSRKYGKRLATYALAMLCLTSGCFFASTSK
;
A
#
# COMPACT_ATOMS: atom_id res chain seq x y z
N MET A 1 -58.73 56.87 6.73
CA MET A 1 -57.97 55.78 7.38
C MET A 1 -58.80 54.51 7.32
N ALA A 2 -58.12 53.42 6.94
CA ALA A 2 -58.49 52.01 7.13
C ALA A 2 -59.69 51.41 6.37
N LEU A 3 -59.32 50.70 5.31
CA LEU A 3 -60.01 49.66 4.54
C LEU A 3 -60.64 48.56 5.43
N SER A 4 -61.89 48.19 5.16
CA SER A 4 -62.45 46.89 5.59
C SER A 4 -62.62 46.02 4.35
N ALA A 5 -61.68 45.07 4.18
CA ALA A 5 -61.69 44.12 3.08
C ALA A 5 -62.81 43.10 3.27
N VAL A 6 -63.74 43.09 2.32
CA VAL A 6 -64.76 42.04 2.16
C VAL A 6 -64.06 40.70 1.94
N ARG A 7 -64.26 39.78 2.87
CA ARG A 7 -63.77 38.39 2.81
C ARG A 7 -64.55 37.64 1.72
N GLN A 8 -64.03 37.63 0.50
CA GLN A 8 -64.53 36.77 -0.58
C GLN A 8 -64.33 35.30 -0.19
N ARG A 9 -65.44 34.55 -0.15
CA ARG A 9 -65.47 33.10 0.06
C ARG A 9 -64.96 32.45 -1.23
N ARG A 10 -63.77 31.85 -1.19
CA ARG A 10 -63.22 31.08 -2.33
C ARG A 10 -64.06 29.83 -2.51
N SER A 11 -64.61 29.68 -3.71
CA SER A 11 -65.32 28.51 -4.22
C SER A 11 -64.40 27.29 -4.21
N GLU A 12 -64.90 26.16 -3.70
CA GLU A 12 -64.26 24.85 -3.83
C GLU A 12 -64.15 24.50 -5.32
N ALA A 13 -62.93 24.18 -5.75
CA ALA A 13 -62.65 23.67 -7.07
C ALA A 13 -62.37 22.17 -6.95
N SER A 14 -63.24 21.42 -7.61
CA SER A 14 -63.24 20.02 -8.02
C SER A 14 -61.94 19.22 -7.83
N ASP A 15 -62.10 18.03 -7.24
CA ASP A 15 -61.13 16.94 -7.16
C ASP A 15 -60.39 16.68 -8.49
N PRO A 16 -59.05 16.62 -8.48
CA PRO A 16 -58.30 15.80 -9.40
C PRO A 16 -58.04 14.43 -8.77
N SER A 17 -58.53 13.39 -9.46
CA SER A 17 -58.14 11.96 -9.50
C SER A 17 -57.11 11.45 -8.48
N PRO A 18 -57.31 10.27 -7.87
CA PRO A 18 -56.37 9.74 -6.88
C PRO A 18 -54.99 9.59 -7.51
N SER A 19 -54.02 10.32 -6.97
CA SER A 19 -52.60 10.12 -7.27
C SER A 19 -52.28 8.65 -7.01
N GLN A 20 -51.80 7.96 -8.04
CA GLN A 20 -51.30 6.60 -7.88
C GLN A 20 -50.30 6.59 -6.74
N SER A 21 -50.59 5.79 -5.72
CA SER A 21 -49.71 5.58 -4.57
C SER A 21 -48.35 5.15 -5.12
N TYR A 22 -47.31 5.96 -4.90
CA TYR A 22 -45.94 5.61 -5.23
C TYR A 22 -45.62 4.31 -4.51
N THR A 23 -45.70 3.20 -5.24
CA THR A 23 -45.41 1.90 -4.70
C THR A 23 -43.91 1.71 -4.92
N LYS A 24 -43.19 1.35 -3.85
CA LYS A 24 -41.73 1.15 -3.81
C LYS A 24 -41.21 0.04 -4.77
N LEU A 25 -42.06 -0.43 -5.68
CA LEU A 25 -41.81 -1.45 -6.70
C LEU A 25 -41.36 -0.85 -8.05
N ASP A 26 -41.59 0.44 -8.30
CA ASP A 26 -41.18 1.11 -9.56
C ASP A 26 -39.77 1.70 -9.53
N LYS A 27 -39.01 1.47 -8.45
CA LYS A 27 -37.59 1.78 -8.49
C LYS A 27 -36.95 0.75 -9.43
N PRO A 28 -36.36 1.15 -10.58
CA PRO A 28 -35.57 0.21 -11.36
C PRO A 28 -34.55 -0.38 -10.39
N GLN A 29 -34.58 -1.70 -10.22
CA GLN A 29 -33.54 -2.42 -9.51
C GLN A 29 -32.23 -2.01 -10.16
N GLN A 30 -31.55 -1.04 -9.56
CA GLN A 30 -30.16 -0.79 -9.83
C GLN A 30 -29.51 -2.14 -9.59
N SER A 31 -29.02 -2.74 -10.66
CA SER A 31 -28.34 -4.02 -10.69
C SER A 31 -27.37 -4.15 -9.51
N GLU A 32 -27.85 -4.69 -8.38
CA GLU A 32 -27.04 -5.05 -7.21
C GLU A 32 -26.27 -6.37 -7.47
N GLU A 33 -25.99 -6.65 -8.74
CA GLU A 33 -25.45 -7.93 -9.19
C GLU A 33 -24.12 -7.71 -9.92
N LYS A 34 -23.21 -6.98 -9.27
CA LYS A 34 -21.76 -7.03 -9.49
C LYS A 34 -20.93 -6.75 -8.23
N ASP A 35 -21.55 -6.75 -7.05
CA ASP A 35 -20.87 -6.29 -5.82
C ASP A 35 -20.28 -7.40 -4.93
N GLY A 36 -20.23 -8.64 -5.42
CA GLY A 36 -19.62 -9.77 -4.69
C GLY A 36 -18.13 -10.01 -4.95
N LYS A 37 -17.53 -9.41 -5.99
CA LYS A 37 -16.10 -9.59 -6.29
C LYS A 37 -15.28 -8.59 -5.49
N GLY A 38 -14.61 -9.02 -4.42
CA GLY A 38 -13.62 -8.22 -3.69
C GLY A 38 -12.58 -7.56 -4.59
N LEU A 39 -11.79 -6.62 -4.06
CA LEU A 39 -10.83 -5.87 -4.86
C LEU A 39 -9.83 -6.84 -5.53
N GLY A 40 -9.70 -6.76 -6.85
CA GLY A 40 -8.77 -7.61 -7.61
C GLY A 40 -7.33 -7.33 -7.21
N TRP A 41 -6.47 -8.35 -7.24
CA TRP A 41 -5.06 -8.24 -6.81
C TRP A 41 -4.23 -7.29 -7.68
N LEU A 42 -4.55 -7.18 -8.98
CA LEU A 42 -3.75 -6.43 -9.94
C LEU A 42 -3.68 -4.94 -9.62
N PHE A 43 -4.81 -4.33 -9.23
CA PHE A 43 -4.88 -2.90 -8.95
C PHE A 43 -3.98 -2.46 -7.77
N PRO A 44 -4.13 -3.03 -6.55
CA PRO A 44 -3.26 -2.69 -5.43
C PRO A 44 -1.80 -3.07 -5.69
N PHE A 45 -1.55 -4.21 -6.36
CA PHE A 45 -0.20 -4.65 -6.69
C PHE A 45 0.52 -3.68 -7.63
N LEU A 46 -0.13 -3.21 -8.69
CA LEU A 46 0.46 -2.26 -9.63
C LEU A 46 0.63 -0.87 -9.00
N ALA A 47 -0.35 -0.39 -8.24
CA ALA A 47 -0.29 0.91 -7.58
C ALA A 47 0.85 0.97 -6.55
N LEU A 48 0.91 0.00 -5.65
CA LEU A 48 1.99 -0.10 -4.66
C LEU A 48 3.32 -0.44 -5.33
N GLY A 49 3.31 -1.32 -6.33
CA GLY A 49 4.49 -1.71 -7.10
C GLY A 49 5.20 -0.53 -7.72
N PHE A 50 4.45 0.37 -8.37
CA PHE A 50 5.02 1.59 -8.95
C PHE A 50 5.65 2.50 -7.88
N LEU A 51 4.94 2.73 -6.77
CA LEU A 51 5.46 3.57 -5.69
C LEU A 51 6.71 2.96 -5.02
N ARG A 52 6.72 1.65 -4.77
CA ARG A 52 7.87 1.00 -4.13
C ARG A 52 9.06 0.88 -5.08
N TYR A 53 8.80 0.79 -6.39
CA TYR A 53 9.83 0.92 -7.41
C TYR A 53 10.47 2.31 -7.40
N MET A 54 9.66 3.38 -7.38
CA MET A 54 10.18 4.75 -7.24
C MET A 54 10.99 4.93 -5.95
N SER A 55 10.53 4.35 -4.85
CA SER A 55 11.30 4.36 -3.60
C SER A 55 12.64 3.66 -3.77
N ALA A 56 12.68 2.46 -4.36
CA ALA A 56 13.93 1.72 -4.51
C ALA A 56 15.00 2.48 -5.30
N THR A 57 14.60 3.30 -6.27
CA THR A 57 15.52 4.11 -7.09
C THR A 57 15.88 5.47 -6.52
N SER A 58 14.96 6.13 -5.81
CA SER A 58 15.11 7.54 -5.41
C SER A 58 15.29 7.73 -3.91
N ASN A 59 15.08 6.69 -3.11
CA ASN A 59 15.18 6.77 -1.66
C ASN A 59 16.63 6.80 -1.19
N ILE A 60 16.95 7.77 -0.35
CA ILE A 60 18.26 7.93 0.28
C ILE A 60 18.47 6.91 1.41
N ILE A 61 19.70 6.84 1.91
CA ILE A 61 20.03 6.13 3.15
C ILE A 61 19.72 7.09 4.30
N HIS A 62 18.81 6.68 5.20
CA HIS A 62 18.26 7.58 6.22
C HIS A 62 19.05 7.60 7.52
N ASP A 63 19.78 6.52 7.84
CA ASP A 63 20.53 6.40 9.09
C ASP A 63 21.84 5.63 8.88
N CYS A 64 22.76 5.76 9.83
CA CYS A 64 24.05 5.08 9.83
C CYS A 64 23.91 3.57 10.07
N ASP A 65 22.88 3.14 10.80
CA ASP A 65 22.61 1.73 11.06
C ASP A 65 22.37 0.94 9.77
N GLU A 66 21.72 1.56 8.78
CA GLU A 66 21.50 0.96 7.46
C GLU A 66 22.85 0.57 6.81
N VAL A 67 23.83 1.47 6.85
CA VAL A 67 25.15 1.26 6.25
C VAL A 67 25.98 0.27 7.06
N PHE A 68 26.20 0.57 8.34
CA PHE A 68 27.19 -0.15 9.14
C PHE A 68 26.68 -1.49 9.66
N ASN A 69 25.38 -1.62 9.93
CA ASN A 69 24.83 -2.84 10.51
C ASN A 69 24.12 -3.76 9.50
N TYR A 70 23.91 -3.30 8.25
CA TYR A 70 23.35 -4.16 7.21
C TYR A 70 24.19 -4.19 5.94
N TRP A 71 24.53 -3.05 5.33
CA TRP A 71 25.25 -3.04 4.05
C TRP A 71 26.71 -3.49 4.16
N GLU A 72 27.47 -2.97 5.11
CA GLU A 72 28.88 -3.36 5.30
C GLU A 72 29.05 -4.83 5.70
N PRO A 73 28.29 -5.39 6.67
CA PRO A 73 28.46 -6.78 7.04
C PRO A 73 27.90 -7.71 5.95
N LEU A 74 26.90 -7.29 5.16
CA LEU A 74 26.48 -8.01 3.95
C LEU A 74 27.58 -8.02 2.88
N HIS A 75 28.25 -6.89 2.66
CA HIS A 75 29.41 -6.82 1.76
C HIS A 75 30.54 -7.73 2.25
N TYR A 76 30.81 -7.76 3.56
CA TYR A 76 31.77 -8.68 4.17
C TYR A 76 31.39 -10.15 3.93
N LEU A 77 30.12 -10.52 4.04
CA LEU A 77 29.66 -11.89 3.76
C LEU A 77 29.86 -12.28 2.29
N LEU A 78 29.51 -11.40 1.36
CA LEU A 78 29.56 -11.63 -0.09
C LEU A 78 30.99 -11.64 -0.65
N TYR A 79 31.80 -10.67 -0.27
CA TYR A 79 33.12 -10.42 -0.87
C TYR A 79 34.29 -10.74 0.04
N LYS A 80 34.05 -11.19 1.28
CA LYS A 80 35.08 -11.48 2.31
C LYS A 80 35.99 -10.29 2.61
N THR A 81 35.51 -9.08 2.32
CA THR A 81 36.22 -7.80 2.48
C THR A 81 35.26 -6.75 3.03
N GLY A 82 35.76 -5.81 3.83
CA GLY A 82 34.94 -4.78 4.50
C GLY A 82 34.95 -4.91 6.02
N PHE A 83 34.13 -4.11 6.70
CA PHE A 83 34.07 -4.09 8.15
C PHE A 83 33.09 -5.13 8.70
N GLN A 84 33.55 -5.85 9.72
CA GLN A 84 32.69 -6.60 10.62
C GLN A 84 32.44 -5.73 11.86
N THR A 85 31.19 -5.33 12.10
CA THR A 85 30.88 -4.57 13.31
C THR A 85 30.93 -5.47 14.54
N TRP A 86 31.22 -4.86 15.69
CA TRP A 86 31.28 -5.57 16.98
C TRP A 86 29.95 -6.26 17.32
N GLU A 87 28.81 -5.74 16.83
CA GLU A 87 27.49 -6.36 16.99
C GLU A 87 27.40 -7.77 16.39
N TYR A 88 28.12 -8.01 15.28
CA TYR A 88 28.18 -9.29 14.58
C TYR A 88 29.45 -10.10 14.91
N SER A 89 30.37 -9.55 15.69
CA SER A 89 31.55 -10.28 16.12
C SER A 89 31.16 -11.44 17.04
N SER A 90 31.80 -12.60 16.87
CA SER A 90 31.59 -13.78 17.74
C SER A 90 31.86 -13.50 19.22
N GLN A 91 32.67 -12.48 19.52
CA GLN A 91 33.02 -12.11 20.91
C GLN A 91 31.86 -11.44 21.66
N TYR A 92 31.01 -10.67 20.97
CA TYR A 92 29.92 -9.91 21.60
C TYR A 92 28.52 -10.41 21.16
N ALA A 93 28.36 -10.74 19.87
CA ALA A 93 27.19 -11.39 19.29
C ALA A 93 25.83 -10.74 19.65
N LEU A 94 25.76 -9.40 19.65
CA LEU A 94 24.52 -8.68 19.95
C LEU A 94 23.45 -8.85 18.86
N ARG A 95 23.84 -9.06 17.60
CA ARG A 95 22.92 -9.19 16.47
C ARG A 95 23.15 -10.49 15.71
N SER A 96 22.05 -11.19 15.41
CA SER A 96 22.10 -12.43 14.64
C SER A 96 22.28 -12.17 13.15
N TYR A 97 23.06 -13.00 12.47
CA TYR A 97 23.24 -12.93 11.01
C TYR A 97 21.99 -13.35 10.20
N LEU A 98 20.93 -13.85 10.85
CA LEU A 98 19.75 -14.39 10.16
C LEU A 98 19.14 -13.40 9.16
N TYR A 99 19.03 -12.12 9.56
CA TYR A 99 18.49 -11.10 8.69
C TYR A 99 19.38 -10.87 7.45
N LEU A 100 20.70 -10.85 7.64
CA LEU A 100 21.67 -10.72 6.54
C LEU A 100 21.66 -11.92 5.62
N LEU A 101 21.47 -13.13 6.14
CA LEU A 101 21.37 -14.34 5.31
C LEU A 101 20.22 -14.23 4.30
N PHE A 102 19.07 -13.66 4.69
CA PHE A 102 17.99 -13.40 3.73
C PHE A 102 18.39 -12.46 2.59
N HIS A 103 19.27 -11.50 2.87
CA HIS A 103 19.77 -10.60 1.83
C HIS A 103 20.83 -11.29 1.01
N GLU A 104 21.67 -12.10 1.63
CA GLU A 104 22.73 -12.85 0.98
C GLU A 104 22.16 -13.84 -0.05
N ILE A 105 20.98 -14.43 0.21
CA ILE A 105 20.27 -15.27 -0.76
C ILE A 105 20.04 -14.55 -2.09
N VAL A 106 19.82 -13.22 -2.07
CA VAL A 106 19.61 -12.41 -3.27
C VAL A 106 20.88 -11.68 -3.70
N GLY A 107 21.72 -11.30 -2.74
CA GLY A 107 22.99 -10.63 -2.94
C GLY A 107 24.01 -11.51 -3.63
N ARG A 108 24.08 -12.82 -3.32
CA ARG A 108 25.00 -13.79 -3.95
C ARG A 108 24.74 -14.01 -5.44
N PRO A 109 23.51 -14.34 -5.89
CA PRO A 109 23.24 -14.45 -7.32
C PRO A 109 23.41 -13.11 -8.02
N ALA A 110 23.03 -12.00 -7.37
CA ALA A 110 23.27 -10.66 -7.93
C ALA A 110 24.77 -10.34 -8.05
N SER A 111 25.61 -10.70 -7.07
CA SER A 111 27.05 -10.48 -7.13
C SER A 111 27.72 -11.39 -8.15
N TRP A 112 27.18 -12.57 -8.42
CA TRP A 112 27.68 -13.44 -9.49
C TRP A 112 27.28 -12.94 -10.88
N LEU A 113 26.07 -12.40 -11.02
CA LEU A 113 25.57 -11.86 -12.29
C LEU A 113 26.15 -10.48 -12.64
N PHE A 114 26.42 -9.65 -11.62
CA PHE A 114 26.86 -8.26 -11.76
C PHE A 114 28.21 -8.01 -11.08
N SER A 115 29.15 -8.97 -11.14
CA SER A 115 30.39 -8.99 -10.34
C SER A 115 31.24 -7.72 -10.35
N GLU A 116 31.14 -6.92 -11.41
CA GLU A 116 31.86 -5.64 -11.55
C GLU A 116 31.12 -4.47 -10.87
N ASP A 117 29.79 -4.52 -10.78
CA ASP A 117 28.92 -3.39 -10.39
C ASP A 117 28.27 -3.60 -9.02
N LYS A 118 29.02 -3.32 -7.94
CA LYS A 118 28.53 -3.41 -6.54
C LYS A 118 27.26 -2.59 -6.29
N VAL A 119 27.12 -1.47 -7.00
CA VAL A 119 25.93 -0.59 -6.94
C VAL A 119 24.67 -1.32 -7.44
N ARG A 120 24.78 -2.19 -8.45
CA ARG A 120 23.64 -2.98 -8.93
C ARG A 120 23.19 -4.00 -7.89
N VAL A 121 24.12 -4.60 -7.15
CA VAL A 121 23.80 -5.52 -6.05
C VAL A 121 23.03 -4.81 -4.94
N PHE A 122 23.44 -3.59 -4.60
CA PHE A 122 22.71 -2.73 -3.65
C PHE A 122 21.26 -2.49 -4.10
N TYR A 123 21.06 -2.05 -5.35
CA TYR A 123 19.71 -1.85 -5.87
C TYR A 123 18.90 -3.15 -5.98
N ALA A 124 19.52 -4.28 -6.32
CA ALA A 124 18.84 -5.58 -6.37
C ALA A 124 18.25 -5.96 -5.00
N VAL A 125 18.99 -5.73 -3.91
CA VAL A 125 18.50 -5.97 -2.54
C VAL A 125 17.37 -4.99 -2.19
N ARG A 126 17.44 -3.72 -2.59
CA ARG A 126 16.34 -2.75 -2.39
C ARG A 126 15.08 -3.13 -3.15
N PHE A 127 15.22 -3.59 -4.39
CA PHE A 127 14.07 -4.07 -5.18
C PHE A 127 13.42 -5.30 -4.57
N LEU A 128 14.19 -6.23 -4.00
CA LEU A 128 13.64 -7.37 -3.27
C LEU A 128 12.77 -6.93 -2.10
N LEU A 129 13.26 -5.98 -1.29
CA LEU A 129 12.49 -5.47 -0.15
C LEU A 129 11.21 -4.76 -0.60
N GLY A 130 11.33 -3.92 -1.63
CA GLY A 130 10.20 -3.28 -2.24
C GLY A 130 9.16 -4.29 -2.71
N LEU A 131 9.59 -5.38 -3.37
CA LEU A 131 8.71 -6.45 -3.85
C LEU A 131 8.04 -7.22 -2.70
N LEU A 132 8.79 -7.55 -1.64
CA LEU A 132 8.22 -8.20 -0.46
C LEU A 132 7.17 -7.30 0.21
N SER A 133 7.46 -6.00 0.36
CA SER A 133 6.51 -5.03 0.89
C SER A 133 5.27 -4.89 0.01
N VAL A 134 5.42 -4.84 -1.32
CA VAL A 134 4.28 -4.82 -2.25
C VAL A 134 3.43 -6.07 -2.10
N LEU A 135 4.05 -7.24 -1.97
CA LEU A 135 3.33 -8.50 -1.81
C LEU A 135 2.53 -8.51 -0.49
N THR A 136 3.16 -8.17 0.64
CA THR A 136 2.47 -8.14 1.94
C THR A 136 1.35 -7.11 1.98
N ASP A 137 1.58 -5.92 1.46
CA ASP A 137 0.59 -4.84 1.44
C ASP A 137 -0.57 -5.16 0.49
N THR A 138 -0.29 -5.80 -0.65
CA THR A 138 -1.32 -6.30 -1.57
C THR A 138 -2.17 -7.37 -0.90
N VAL A 139 -1.55 -8.35 -0.23
CA VAL A 139 -2.26 -9.40 0.52
C VAL A 139 -3.17 -8.77 1.58
N LEU A 140 -2.64 -7.78 2.32
CA LEU A 140 -3.39 -7.05 3.34
C LEU A 140 -4.62 -6.34 2.74
N VAL A 141 -4.44 -5.58 1.67
CA VAL A 141 -5.54 -4.83 1.01
C VAL A 141 -6.60 -5.79 0.46
N VAL A 142 -6.20 -6.89 -0.17
CA VAL A 142 -7.14 -7.90 -0.69
C VAL A 142 -7.87 -8.57 0.47
N ALA A 143 -7.18 -8.96 1.53
CA ALA A 143 -7.79 -9.58 2.71
C ALA A 143 -8.83 -8.63 3.36
N LEU A 144 -8.51 -7.34 3.47
CA LEU A 144 -9.45 -6.31 3.93
C LEU A 144 -10.66 -6.23 3.01
N SER A 145 -10.46 -6.27 1.69
CA SER A 145 -11.57 -6.17 0.72
C SER A 145 -12.54 -7.34 0.83
N ARG A 146 -12.03 -8.55 1.16
CA ARG A 146 -12.82 -9.76 1.34
C ARG A 146 -13.59 -9.76 2.66
N LYS A 147 -13.01 -9.20 3.72
CA LYS A 147 -13.59 -9.25 5.08
C LYS A 147 -14.51 -8.06 5.40
N TYR A 148 -14.14 -6.86 4.98
CA TYR A 148 -14.80 -5.60 5.38
C TYR A 148 -15.37 -4.82 4.18
N GLY A 149 -15.21 -5.33 2.96
CA GLY A 149 -15.72 -4.72 1.74
C GLY A 149 -14.75 -3.78 1.03
N LYS A 150 -15.10 -3.42 -0.21
CA LYS A 150 -14.23 -2.67 -1.13
C LYS A 150 -13.87 -1.27 -0.64
N ARG A 151 -14.82 -0.54 -0.05
CA ARG A 151 -14.62 0.86 0.36
C ARG A 151 -13.49 0.99 1.38
N LEU A 152 -13.50 0.14 2.42
CA LEU A 152 -12.46 0.14 3.43
C LEU A 152 -11.10 -0.25 2.85
N ALA A 153 -11.06 -1.25 1.97
CA ALA A 153 -9.83 -1.65 1.29
C ALA A 153 -9.25 -0.54 0.42
N THR A 154 -10.08 0.23 -0.29
CA THR A 154 -9.62 1.39 -1.07
C THR A 154 -9.06 2.49 -0.17
N TYR A 155 -9.66 2.77 0.99
CA TYR A 155 -9.10 3.71 1.95
C TYR A 155 -7.78 3.22 2.52
N ALA A 156 -7.66 1.94 2.87
CA ALA A 156 -6.41 1.35 3.32
C ALA A 156 -5.32 1.43 2.25
N LEU A 157 -5.64 1.12 0.99
CA LEU A 157 -4.73 1.28 -0.14
C LEU A 157 -4.29 2.73 -0.30
N ALA A 158 -5.21 3.70 -0.25
CA ALA A 158 -4.88 5.12 -0.36
C ALA A 158 -3.93 5.55 0.77
N MET A 159 -4.18 5.13 2.00
CA MET A 159 -3.30 5.41 3.14
C MET A 159 -1.91 4.78 2.96
N LEU A 160 -1.82 3.54 2.47
CA LEU A 160 -0.56 2.85 2.19
C LEU A 160 0.23 3.49 1.05
N CYS A 161 -0.45 4.08 0.07
CA CYS A 161 0.18 4.81 -1.03
C CYS A 161 0.67 6.20 -0.62
N LEU A 162 -0.08 6.89 0.25
CA LEU A 162 0.19 8.28 0.63
C LEU A 162 1.08 8.43 1.86
N THR A 163 1.27 7.36 2.63
CA THR A 163 2.13 7.40 3.82
C THR A 163 3.61 7.38 3.43
N SER A 164 4.32 8.45 3.80
CA SER A 164 5.76 8.57 3.58
C SER A 164 6.56 7.51 4.35
N GLY A 165 6.08 7.12 5.53
CA GLY A 165 6.75 6.12 6.37
C GLY A 165 6.85 4.76 5.68
N CYS A 166 5.76 4.25 5.11
CA CYS A 166 5.83 2.97 4.38
C CYS A 166 6.66 3.11 3.11
N PHE A 167 6.58 4.25 2.40
CA PHE A 167 7.40 4.50 1.22
C PHE A 167 8.89 4.37 1.53
N PHE A 168 9.38 5.01 2.60
CA PHE A 168 10.79 4.92 2.99
C PHE A 168 11.15 3.54 3.54
N ALA A 169 10.31 2.96 4.41
CA ALA A 169 10.58 1.69 5.07
C ALA A 169 10.56 0.49 4.10
N SER A 170 9.83 0.54 2.98
CA SER A 170 9.80 -0.60 2.03
C SER A 170 11.14 -0.96 1.42
N THR A 171 12.06 0.00 1.35
CA THR A 171 13.32 -0.18 0.61
C THR A 171 14.54 0.14 1.46
N SER A 172 14.33 0.48 2.73
CA SER A 172 15.35 0.76 3.74
C SER A 172 15.34 -0.35 4.79
N LYS A 173 16.43 -0.47 5.56
CA LYS A 173 16.68 -1.56 6.50
C LYS A 173 17.28 -1.05 7.79
#